data_AF-A0A955BVA7-F1
#
_entry.id   AF-A0A955BVA7-F1
#
_cell.length_a   1.000
_cell.length_b   1.000
_cell.length_c   1.000
_cell.angle_alpha   90.00
_cell.angle_beta   90.00
_cell.angle_gamma   90.00
#
_symmetry.space_group_name_H-M   'P 1'
#
loop_
_entity.id
_entity.type
_entity.pdbx_description
1 polymer ?
#
loop_
_entity_poly.entity_id
_entity_poly.type
_entity_poly.pdbx_seq_one_letter_code
_entity_poly.pdbx_strand_id
1 'polypeptide(L)'
;MTSADNIINLIATKQDRDQFRRKNWVGSFQEYLEIVRQNPKVTRTAYQRLYDMILSYGVEVRESRREKQVYYKFFDDPDNDGKDAVFGLRRPLKDLVNALKSAANGYGIERRVLLLHGPVGSSKSTIARLLKKGLERYSATDEGALYTLGWVDEQEPDNPDKIQWCPMNEEPLHLVPTRFRPEIEDNLNQGRGEDDYKVRVDGYLDPFCRFIYQQRLKKYDGDWTRLVQDVRVKRVILSEKDRVGIGTFQPKDEKNQDATELTGDINYR
;
A
#
# COMPACT_ATOMS: atom_id res chain seq x y z
N MET A 1 17.51 -38.05 16.31
CA MET A 1 16.98 -36.95 15.48
C MET A 1 18.16 -36.13 15.01
N THR A 2 18.29 -35.93 13.70
CA THR A 2 19.48 -35.29 13.12
C THR A 2 19.49 -33.79 13.43
N SER A 3 20.67 -33.16 13.38
CA SER A 3 20.82 -31.70 13.53
C SER A 3 19.92 -30.91 12.56
N ALA A 4 19.69 -31.45 11.36
CA ALA A 4 18.78 -30.86 10.37
C ALA A 4 17.31 -30.89 10.81
N ASP A 5 16.84 -32.00 11.40
CA ASP A 5 15.47 -32.12 11.92
C ASP A 5 15.21 -31.09 13.03
N ASN A 6 16.22 -30.83 13.86
CA ASN A 6 16.12 -29.83 14.93
C ASN A 6 16.02 -28.39 14.37
N ILE A 7 16.73 -28.07 13.28
CA ILE A 7 16.63 -26.77 12.60
C ILE A 7 15.26 -26.61 11.95
N ILE A 8 14.75 -27.64 11.28
CA ILE A 8 13.41 -27.63 10.67
C ILE A 8 12.34 -27.44 11.74
N ASN A 9 12.43 -28.16 12.86
CA ASN A 9 11.49 -28.03 13.97
C ASN A 9 11.57 -26.65 14.66
N LEU A 10 12.75 -26.06 14.76
CA LEU A 10 12.93 -24.68 15.26
C LEU A 10 12.24 -23.66 14.34
N ILE A 11 12.31 -23.85 13.02
CA ILE A 11 11.62 -22.98 12.06
C ILE A 11 10.11 -23.18 12.14
N ALA A 12 9.65 -24.43 12.18
CA ALA A 12 8.22 -24.77 12.26
C ALA A 12 7.57 -24.22 13.54
N THR A 13 8.26 -24.25 14.67
CA THR A 13 7.77 -23.70 15.95
C THR A 13 7.76 -22.17 15.97
N LYS A 14 8.66 -21.51 15.24
CA LYS A 14 8.68 -20.05 15.09
C LYS A 14 7.75 -19.53 14.00
N GLN A 15 7.25 -20.40 13.14
CA GLN A 15 6.35 -20.02 12.05
C GLN A 15 4.94 -19.78 12.59
N ASP A 16 4.56 -18.51 12.68
CA ASP A 16 3.18 -18.13 12.93
C ASP A 16 2.33 -18.39 11.67
N ARG A 17 1.64 -19.54 11.68
CA ARG A 17 0.79 -19.99 10.56
C ARG A 17 -0.41 -19.09 10.37
N ASP A 18 -0.93 -18.47 11.44
CA ASP A 18 -2.09 -17.59 11.34
C ASP A 18 -1.70 -16.24 10.75
N GLN A 19 -0.54 -15.69 11.16
CA GLN A 19 0.03 -14.52 10.51
C GLN A 19 0.34 -14.80 9.03
N PHE A 20 0.88 -15.99 8.71
CA PHE A 20 1.11 -16.37 7.31
C PHE A 20 -0.18 -16.41 6.50
N ARG A 21 -1.26 -16.99 7.05
CA ARG A 21 -2.59 -17.02 6.38
C ARG A 21 -3.15 -15.62 6.16
N ARG A 22 -3.06 -14.72 7.14
CA ARG A 22 -3.51 -13.33 6.99
C ARG A 22 -2.74 -12.58 5.91
N LYS A 23 -1.41 -12.78 5.85
CA LYS A 23 -0.54 -12.17 4.83
C LYS A 23 -0.78 -12.71 3.42
N ASN A 24 -1.28 -13.93 3.30
CA ASN A 24 -1.58 -14.60 2.02
C ASN A 24 -3.10 -14.75 1.80
N TRP A 25 -3.90 -13.89 2.42
CA TRP A 25 -5.36 -13.96 2.26
C TRP A 25 -5.73 -13.76 0.78
N VAL A 26 -6.61 -14.62 0.29
CA VAL A 26 -7.25 -14.53 -1.03
C VAL A 26 -8.74 -14.78 -0.83
N GLY A 27 -9.57 -13.96 -1.46
CA GLY A 27 -11.03 -14.07 -1.37
C GLY A 27 -11.72 -13.47 -2.58
N SER A 28 -13.04 -13.45 -2.52
CA SER A 28 -13.94 -12.79 -3.46
C SER A 28 -13.97 -11.28 -3.25
N PHE A 29 -14.48 -10.57 -4.25
CA PHE A 29 -14.76 -9.13 -4.12
C PHE A 29 -15.78 -8.84 -3.02
N GLN A 30 -16.75 -9.73 -2.80
CA GLN A 30 -17.74 -9.58 -1.72
C GLN A 30 -17.08 -9.62 -0.33
N GLU A 31 -16.21 -10.60 -0.09
CA GLU A 31 -15.46 -10.68 1.18
C GLU A 31 -14.57 -9.45 1.37
N TYR A 32 -14.00 -8.92 0.29
CA TYR A 32 -13.25 -7.66 0.34
C TYR A 32 -14.13 -6.47 0.73
N LEU A 33 -15.34 -6.33 0.19
CA LEU A 33 -16.27 -5.27 0.60
C LEU A 33 -16.61 -5.34 2.10
N GLU A 34 -16.73 -6.55 2.65
CA GLU A 34 -16.92 -6.73 4.09
C GLU A 34 -15.70 -6.28 4.90
N ILE A 35 -14.48 -6.56 4.42
CA ILE A 35 -13.24 -6.03 5.02
C ILE A 35 -13.24 -4.50 5.00
N VAL A 36 -13.64 -3.87 3.89
CA VAL A 36 -13.73 -2.40 3.79
C VAL A 36 -14.78 -1.84 4.75
N ARG A 37 -15.92 -2.51 4.89
CA ARG A 37 -16.99 -2.12 5.83
C ARG A 37 -16.47 -2.15 7.27
N GLN A 38 -15.78 -3.22 7.67
CA GLN A 38 -15.23 -3.38 9.01
C GLN A 38 -14.04 -2.45 9.28
N ASN A 39 -13.12 -2.33 8.32
CA ASN A 39 -11.92 -1.53 8.44
C ASN A 39 -11.69 -0.72 7.15
N PRO A 40 -12.23 0.50 7.04
CA PRO A 40 -12.14 1.28 5.81
C PRO A 40 -10.70 1.74 5.52
N LYS A 41 -9.82 1.73 6.52
CA LYS A 41 -8.41 2.12 6.41
C LYS A 41 -7.61 1.25 5.44
N VAL A 42 -8.15 0.12 4.99
CA VAL A 42 -7.54 -0.70 3.93
C VAL A 42 -7.54 0.01 2.57
N THR A 43 -8.42 1.00 2.36
CA THR A 43 -8.54 1.79 1.12
C THR A 43 -7.64 3.03 1.10
N ARG A 44 -6.76 3.20 2.10
CA ARG A 44 -5.88 4.35 2.19
C ARG A 44 -5.00 4.54 0.95
N THR A 45 -4.81 5.80 0.59
CA THR A 45 -3.82 6.21 -0.41
C THR A 45 -2.39 5.95 0.09
N ALA A 46 -1.41 6.01 -0.81
CA ALA A 46 0.01 5.87 -0.46
C ALA A 46 0.45 6.90 0.60
N TYR A 47 0.01 8.15 0.47
CA TYR A 47 0.34 9.23 1.41
C TYR A 47 -0.28 9.01 2.79
N GLN A 48 -1.55 8.61 2.84
CA GLN A 48 -2.23 8.27 4.10
C GLN A 48 -1.53 7.11 4.80
N ARG A 49 -1.12 6.08 4.04
CA ARG A 49 -0.41 4.92 4.59
C ARG A 49 0.98 5.29 5.14
N LEU A 50 1.74 6.14 4.43
CA LEU A 50 3.02 6.65 4.93
C LEU A 50 2.84 7.52 6.18
N TYR A 51 1.83 8.39 6.20
CA TYR A 51 1.55 9.25 7.34
C TYR A 51 1.17 8.42 8.57
N ASP A 52 0.21 7.51 8.44
CA ASP A 52 -0.28 6.67 9.54
C ASP A 52 0.80 5.70 10.02
N MET A 53 1.64 5.18 9.12
CA MET A 53 2.84 4.41 9.48
C MET A 53 3.77 5.21 10.39
N ILE A 54 4.06 6.48 10.09
CA ILE A 54 4.95 7.29 10.93
C ILE A 54 4.32 7.52 12.31
N LEU A 55 2.99 7.74 12.34
CA LEU A 55 2.26 7.99 13.57
C LEU A 55 2.11 6.76 14.46
N SER A 56 2.07 5.54 13.89
CA SER A 56 1.88 4.30 14.67
C SER A 56 3.01 4.02 15.66
N TYR A 57 4.21 4.58 15.43
CA TYR A 57 5.33 4.52 16.37
C TYR A 57 5.19 5.49 17.55
N GLY A 58 4.24 6.43 17.48
CA GLY A 58 3.98 7.42 18.50
C GLY A 58 4.68 8.76 18.26
N VAL A 59 4.05 9.82 18.76
CA VAL A 59 4.50 11.20 18.65
C VAL A 59 4.62 11.83 20.03
N GLU A 60 5.79 12.38 20.36
CA GLU A 60 5.98 13.16 21.58
C GLU A 60 5.95 14.66 21.27
N VAL A 61 5.19 15.41 22.05
CA VAL A 61 5.19 16.87 21.99
C VAL A 61 5.85 17.39 23.27
N ARG A 62 6.96 18.10 23.13
CA ARG A 62 7.65 18.75 24.25
C ARG A 62 7.60 20.26 24.04
N GLU A 63 7.20 20.98 25.08
CA GLU A 63 7.31 22.43 25.10
C GLU A 63 8.71 22.83 25.58
N SER A 64 9.43 23.56 24.74
CA SER A 64 10.74 24.13 25.09
C SER A 64 10.78 25.58 24.65
N ARG A 65 11.12 26.48 25.57
CA ARG A 65 11.31 27.92 25.28
C ARG A 65 10.16 28.55 24.46
N ARG A 66 8.90 28.22 24.79
CA ARG A 66 7.66 28.67 24.11
C ARG A 66 7.41 28.12 22.70
N GLU A 67 8.21 27.17 22.22
CA GLU A 67 7.96 26.44 20.98
C GLU A 67 7.57 24.98 21.24
N LYS A 68 6.50 24.51 20.58
CA LYS A 68 6.10 23.10 20.57
C LYS A 68 7.00 22.32 19.61
N GLN A 69 7.89 21.51 20.17
CA GLN A 69 8.69 20.57 19.40
C GLN A 69 7.96 19.24 19.30
N VAL A 70 7.77 18.79 18.06
CA VAL A 70 7.12 17.51 17.74
C VAL A 70 8.21 16.50 17.42
N TYR A 71 8.09 15.31 17.98
CA TYR A 71 9.06 14.24 17.85
C TYR A 71 8.38 12.96 17.39
N TYR A 72 8.78 12.45 16.23
CA TYR A 72 8.23 11.23 15.64
C TYR A 72 9.19 10.08 15.93
N LYS A 73 8.78 9.14 16.80
CA LYS A 73 9.61 8.01 17.25
C LYS A 73 10.06 7.10 16.10
N PHE A 74 9.32 7.08 15.00
CA PHE A 74 9.67 6.36 13.79
C PHE A 74 11.10 6.64 13.30
N PHE A 75 11.57 7.90 13.38
CA PHE A 75 12.90 8.28 12.90
C PHE A 75 14.04 7.90 13.85
N ASP A 76 13.73 7.33 15.01
CA ASP A 76 14.72 6.75 15.93
C ASP A 76 15.05 5.30 15.58
N ASP A 77 14.44 4.75 14.53
CA ASP A 77 14.66 3.39 14.05
C ASP A 77 14.53 2.32 15.16
N PRO A 78 13.41 2.30 15.91
CA PRO A 78 13.25 1.41 17.06
C PRO A 78 13.25 -0.08 16.69
N ASP A 79 12.96 -0.41 15.43
CA ASP A 79 12.95 -1.80 14.95
C ASP A 79 14.36 -2.34 14.63
N ASN A 80 15.39 -1.48 14.59
CA ASN A 80 16.78 -1.87 14.33
C ASN A 80 17.74 -1.23 15.34
N ASP A 81 17.30 -1.05 16.59
CA ASP A 81 18.11 -0.54 17.71
C ASP A 81 18.81 0.80 17.41
N GLY A 82 18.14 1.68 16.65
CA GLY A 82 18.66 3.00 16.33
C GLY A 82 19.82 3.02 15.33
N LYS A 83 20.09 1.91 14.62
CA LYS A 83 21.16 1.82 13.62
C LYS A 83 21.11 2.96 12.60
N ASP A 84 19.90 3.31 12.18
CA ASP A 84 19.68 4.35 11.17
C ASP A 84 18.95 5.58 11.75
N ALA A 85 19.00 5.77 13.06
CA ALA A 85 18.34 6.87 13.75
C ALA A 85 18.81 8.25 13.23
N VAL A 86 17.84 9.15 13.03
CA VAL A 86 18.08 10.47 12.44
C VAL A 86 18.10 11.55 13.53
N PHE A 87 19.31 11.99 13.87
CA PHE A 87 19.53 13.04 14.87
C PHE A 87 19.63 14.44 14.26
N GLY A 88 19.22 15.46 15.02
CA GLY A 88 19.43 16.88 14.67
C GLY A 88 18.51 17.46 13.59
N LEU A 89 17.68 16.65 12.92
CA LEU A 89 16.81 17.10 11.82
C LEU A 89 15.33 17.31 12.23
N ARG A 90 15.07 17.70 13.49
CA ARG A 90 13.70 17.79 14.05
C ARG A 90 12.76 18.66 13.21
N ARG A 91 13.20 19.87 12.82
CA ARG A 91 12.39 20.80 12.02
C ARG A 91 12.16 20.26 10.59
N PRO A 92 13.18 19.85 9.82
CA PRO A 92 12.97 19.19 8.52
C PRO A 92 12.06 17.96 8.56
N LEU A 93 12.20 17.10 9.58
CA LEU A 93 11.33 15.92 9.75
C LEU A 93 9.89 16.33 10.05
N LYS A 94 9.67 17.38 10.86
CA LYS A 94 8.33 17.95 11.07
C LYS A 94 7.73 18.48 9.77
N ASP A 95 8.51 19.19 8.96
CA ASP A 95 8.04 19.74 7.69
C ASP A 95 7.71 18.62 6.69
N LEU A 96 8.53 17.56 6.63
CA LEU A 96 8.27 16.35 5.84
C LEU A 96 6.96 15.67 6.26
N VAL A 97 6.77 15.43 7.57
CA VAL A 97 5.54 14.78 8.06
C VAL A 97 4.32 15.68 7.87
N ASN A 98 4.46 16.99 7.97
CA ASN A 98 3.39 17.94 7.65
C ASN A 98 3.02 17.92 6.16
N ALA A 99 4.00 17.75 5.27
CA ALA A 99 3.75 17.57 3.85
C ALA A 99 2.97 16.28 3.58
N LEU A 100 3.35 15.17 4.23
CA LEU A 100 2.61 13.90 4.16
C LEU A 100 1.19 14.03 4.73
N LYS A 101 1.02 14.70 5.88
CA LYS A 101 -0.30 15.00 6.46
C LYS A 101 -1.18 15.78 5.50
N SER A 102 -0.60 16.76 4.81
CA SER A 102 -1.35 17.61 3.87
C SER A 102 -1.75 16.83 2.61
N ALA A 103 -0.86 15.98 2.10
CA ALA A 103 -1.17 15.06 1.00
C ALA A 103 -2.23 14.01 1.40
N ALA A 104 -2.18 13.51 2.64
CA ALA A 104 -3.16 12.56 3.17
C ALA A 104 -4.59 13.12 3.24
N ASN A 105 -4.73 14.46 3.34
CA ASN A 105 -6.00 15.17 3.33
C ASN A 105 -6.41 15.68 1.93
N GLY A 106 -5.59 15.46 0.90
CA GLY A 106 -5.89 15.90 -0.48
C GLY A 106 -5.74 17.40 -0.70
N TYR A 107 -4.85 18.09 0.03
CA TYR A 107 -4.62 19.54 -0.13
C TYR A 107 -3.67 19.89 -1.30
N GLY A 108 -3.55 19.03 -2.32
CA GLY A 108 -2.79 19.26 -3.55
C GLY A 108 -1.31 18.87 -3.50
N ILE A 109 -0.76 18.53 -2.33
CA ILE A 109 0.63 18.07 -2.20
C ILE A 109 0.80 16.65 -2.76
N GLU A 110 -0.27 15.85 -2.79
CA GLU A 110 -0.28 14.52 -3.40
C GLU A 110 0.03 14.51 -4.90
N ARG A 111 0.00 15.67 -5.56
CA ARG A 111 0.36 15.85 -6.98
C ARG A 111 1.74 16.48 -7.17
N ARG A 112 2.52 16.66 -6.10
CA ARG A 112 3.83 17.34 -6.12
C ARG A 112 4.97 16.37 -5.81
N VAL A 113 6.13 16.66 -6.39
CA VAL A 113 7.38 15.96 -6.07
C VAL A 113 7.97 16.52 -4.77
N LEU A 114 8.21 15.66 -3.79
CA LEU A 114 8.94 16.01 -2.57
C LEU A 114 10.44 15.89 -2.82
N LEU A 115 11.15 17.02 -2.82
CA LEU A 115 12.60 17.07 -3.01
C LEU A 115 13.32 17.24 -1.67
N LEU A 116 14.08 16.24 -1.26
CA LEU A 116 15.01 16.34 -0.13
C LEU A 116 16.34 16.92 -0.63
N HIS A 117 16.63 18.18 -0.29
CA HIS A 117 17.88 18.84 -0.65
C HIS A 117 18.70 19.20 0.62
N GLY A 118 20.02 19.18 0.49
CA GLY A 118 20.92 19.53 1.60
C GLY A 118 22.35 19.00 1.41
N PRO A 119 23.30 19.39 2.27
CA PRO A 119 24.71 18.99 2.18
C PRO A 119 24.93 17.47 2.18
N VAL A 120 26.10 17.00 1.75
CA VAL A 120 26.48 15.58 1.88
C VAL A 120 26.45 15.19 3.36
N GLY A 121 25.99 13.97 3.68
CA GLY A 121 25.89 13.49 5.06
C GLY A 121 24.68 13.97 5.87
N SER A 122 23.74 14.73 5.28
CA SER A 122 22.51 15.21 5.95
C SER A 122 21.37 14.19 6.04
N SER A 123 21.68 12.89 6.10
CA SER A 123 20.70 11.80 6.33
C SER A 123 19.56 11.66 5.29
N LYS A 124 19.61 12.33 4.12
CA LYS A 124 18.56 12.27 3.08
C LYS A 124 18.25 10.83 2.65
N SER A 125 19.27 10.08 2.28
CA SER A 125 19.12 8.68 1.88
C SER A 125 18.71 7.78 3.05
N THR A 126 19.14 8.11 4.27
CA THR A 126 18.74 7.43 5.50
C THR A 126 17.24 7.57 5.74
N ILE A 127 16.70 8.79 5.62
CA ILE A 127 15.25 9.07 5.74
C ILE A 127 14.47 8.28 4.68
N ALA A 128 14.89 8.33 3.42
CA ALA A 128 14.22 7.58 2.35
C ALA A 128 14.24 6.06 2.62
N ARG A 129 15.36 5.53 3.09
CA ARG A 129 15.50 4.10 3.43
C ARG A 129 14.66 3.70 4.64
N LEU A 130 14.57 4.55 5.66
CA LEU A 130 13.68 4.34 6.81
C LEU A 130 12.22 4.26 6.35
N LEU A 131 11.77 5.21 5.52
CA LEU A 131 10.40 5.22 4.99
C LEU A 131 10.09 3.95 4.18
N LYS A 132 11.00 3.52 3.29
CA LYS A 132 10.82 2.29 2.50
C LYS A 132 10.69 1.06 3.39
N LYS A 133 11.66 0.83 4.28
CA LYS A 133 11.63 -0.31 5.21
C LYS A 133 10.45 -0.27 6.18
N GLY A 134 10.09 0.93 6.65
CA GLY A 134 8.93 1.15 7.51
C GLY A 134 7.65 0.75 6.78
N LEU A 135 7.53 1.10 5.50
CA LEU A 135 6.34 0.81 4.69
C LEU A 135 6.20 -0.69 4.41
N GLU A 136 7.30 -1.38 4.13
CA GLU A 136 7.33 -2.86 4.05
C GLU A 136 6.81 -3.48 5.35
N ARG A 137 7.37 -3.09 6.51
CA ARG A 137 6.95 -3.60 7.82
C ARG A 137 5.50 -3.28 8.13
N TYR A 138 5.07 -2.04 7.92
CA TYR A 138 3.71 -1.60 8.18
C TYR A 138 2.71 -2.35 7.31
N SER A 139 3.04 -2.56 6.03
CA SER A 139 2.22 -3.35 5.11
C SER A 139 2.10 -4.83 5.52
N ALA A 140 2.95 -5.33 6.41
CA ALA A 140 2.87 -6.69 6.97
C ALA A 140 2.02 -6.78 8.25
N THR A 141 1.55 -5.65 8.77
CA THR A 141 0.62 -5.58 9.91
C THR A 141 -0.84 -5.59 9.45
N ASP A 142 -1.76 -5.81 10.39
CA ASP A 142 -3.20 -5.71 10.14
C ASP A 142 -3.62 -4.23 9.91
N GLU A 143 -2.96 -3.27 10.58
CA GLU A 143 -3.26 -1.83 10.42
C GLU A 143 -2.83 -1.26 9.07
N GLY A 144 -1.71 -1.76 8.53
CA GLY A 144 -1.20 -1.36 7.23
C GLY A 144 -1.79 -2.15 6.07
N ALA A 145 -2.92 -2.83 6.30
CA ALA A 145 -3.50 -3.69 5.29
C ALA A 145 -3.91 -2.99 3.99
N LEU A 146 -3.65 -3.68 2.89
CA LEU A 146 -4.00 -3.31 1.53
C LEU A 146 -4.15 -4.55 0.67
N TYR A 147 -4.95 -4.41 -0.38
CA TYR A 147 -5.40 -5.49 -1.22
C TYR A 147 -5.33 -5.09 -2.69
N THR A 148 -5.25 -6.07 -3.56
CA THR A 148 -5.33 -5.91 -5.02
C THR A 148 -6.33 -6.89 -5.60
N LEU A 149 -6.81 -6.59 -6.81
CA LEU A 149 -7.66 -7.49 -7.58
C LEU A 149 -6.88 -8.34 -8.59
N GLY A 150 -7.53 -9.38 -9.06
CA GLY A 150 -7.10 -10.26 -10.12
C GLY A 150 -8.31 -10.94 -10.76
N TRP A 151 -8.09 -11.52 -11.94
CA TRP A 151 -9.14 -12.13 -12.75
C TRP A 151 -8.92 -13.64 -12.81
N VAL A 152 -9.97 -14.42 -12.55
CA VAL A 152 -9.91 -15.87 -12.75
C VAL A 152 -9.79 -16.21 -14.22
N ASP A 153 -9.12 -17.33 -14.50
CA ASP A 153 -9.05 -17.89 -15.84
C ASP A 153 -10.42 -18.41 -16.29
N GLU A 154 -10.74 -18.27 -17.58
CA GLU A 154 -12.05 -18.68 -18.10
C GLU A 154 -12.21 -20.19 -18.21
N GLN A 155 -11.11 -20.88 -18.50
CA GLN A 155 -11.09 -22.32 -18.75
C GLN A 155 -10.87 -23.07 -17.44
N GLU A 156 -10.11 -22.47 -16.52
CA GLU A 156 -9.77 -23.03 -15.22
C GLU A 156 -10.11 -22.07 -14.05
N PRO A 157 -11.40 -21.72 -13.83
CA PRO A 157 -11.80 -20.70 -12.86
C PRO A 157 -11.50 -21.07 -11.39
N ASP A 158 -11.41 -22.36 -11.10
CA ASP A 158 -11.10 -22.88 -9.77
C ASP A 158 -9.60 -23.06 -9.52
N ASN A 159 -8.75 -22.79 -10.52
CA ASN A 159 -7.30 -22.94 -10.40
C ASN A 159 -6.66 -21.62 -9.91
N PRO A 160 -6.22 -21.54 -8.62
CA PRO A 160 -5.67 -20.31 -8.07
C PRO A 160 -4.35 -19.88 -8.72
N ASP A 161 -3.60 -20.83 -9.30
CA ASP A 161 -2.32 -20.55 -9.97
C ASP A 161 -2.51 -19.89 -11.34
N LYS A 162 -3.74 -19.89 -11.87
CA LYS A 162 -4.11 -19.29 -13.15
C LYS A 162 -4.73 -17.90 -13.00
N ILE A 163 -4.88 -17.39 -11.78
CA ILE A 163 -5.42 -16.04 -11.55
C ILE A 163 -4.45 -15.01 -12.14
N GLN A 164 -4.98 -14.18 -13.04
CA GLN A 164 -4.27 -13.07 -13.64
C GLN A 164 -4.37 -11.86 -12.72
N TRP A 165 -3.36 -11.68 -11.87
CA TRP A 165 -3.30 -10.57 -10.93
C TRP A 165 -3.07 -9.23 -11.65
N CYS A 166 -3.70 -8.17 -11.13
CA CYS A 166 -3.46 -6.81 -11.60
C CYS A 166 -1.95 -6.48 -11.53
N PRO A 167 -1.32 -6.08 -12.65
CA PRO A 167 0.10 -5.77 -12.69
C PRO A 167 0.45 -4.51 -11.87
N MET A 168 -0.49 -3.57 -11.74
CA MET A 168 -0.31 -2.32 -11.00
C MET A 168 -0.66 -2.43 -9.51
N ASN A 169 -1.10 -3.61 -9.07
CA ASN A 169 -1.65 -3.84 -7.72
C ASN A 169 -2.70 -2.79 -7.32
N GLU A 170 -3.62 -2.48 -8.22
CA GLU A 170 -4.61 -1.43 -8.04
C GLU A 170 -5.65 -1.79 -6.96
N GLU A 171 -6.35 -0.75 -6.51
CA GLU A 171 -7.32 -0.88 -5.43
C GLU A 171 -8.62 -1.54 -5.96
N PRO A 172 -9.19 -2.57 -5.28
CA PRO A 172 -10.34 -3.31 -5.82
C PRO A 172 -11.63 -2.51 -6.02
N LEU A 173 -11.94 -1.48 -5.22
CA LEU A 173 -13.11 -0.61 -5.43
C LEU A 173 -13.05 0.14 -6.77
N HIS A 174 -11.90 0.19 -7.47
CA HIS A 174 -11.83 0.70 -8.84
C HIS A 174 -12.74 -0.06 -9.83
N LEU A 175 -13.11 -1.32 -9.51
CA LEU A 175 -14.12 -2.11 -10.24
C LEU A 175 -15.51 -1.48 -10.25
N VAL A 176 -15.82 -0.62 -9.27
CA VAL A 176 -17.10 0.09 -9.18
C VAL A 176 -17.15 1.18 -10.27
N PRO A 177 -18.13 1.12 -11.20
CA PRO A 177 -18.29 2.14 -12.23
C PRO A 177 -18.43 3.54 -11.64
N THR A 178 -17.77 4.53 -12.25
CA THR A 178 -17.70 5.91 -11.75
C THR A 178 -19.08 6.50 -11.40
N ARG A 179 -20.11 6.20 -12.20
CA ARG A 179 -21.48 6.68 -12.00
C ARG A 179 -22.15 6.16 -10.71
N PHE A 180 -21.69 5.03 -10.16
CA PHE A 180 -22.25 4.41 -8.96
C PHE A 180 -21.40 4.67 -7.71
N ARG A 181 -20.21 5.25 -7.86
CA ARG A 181 -19.31 5.50 -6.73
C ARG A 181 -19.91 6.37 -5.64
N PRO A 182 -20.64 7.48 -5.93
CA PRO A 182 -21.23 8.29 -4.87
C PRO A 182 -22.18 7.47 -3.97
N GLU A 183 -23.05 6.66 -4.56
CA GLU A 183 -24.00 5.82 -3.82
C GLU A 183 -23.30 4.72 -3.00
N ILE A 184 -22.25 4.11 -3.56
CA ILE A 184 -21.46 3.08 -2.87
C ILE A 184 -20.63 3.69 -1.74
N GLU A 185 -20.03 4.86 -1.95
CA GLU A 185 -19.31 5.59 -0.90
C GLU A 185 -20.25 5.97 0.25
N ASP A 186 -21.45 6.45 -0.05
CA ASP A 186 -22.46 6.76 0.97
C ASP A 186 -22.84 5.49 1.77
N ASN A 187 -22.98 4.35 1.10
CA ASN A 187 -23.27 3.08 1.76
C ASN A 187 -22.11 2.60 2.66
N LEU A 188 -20.87 2.64 2.15
CA LEU A 188 -19.67 2.20 2.88
C LEU A 188 -19.31 3.13 4.05
N ASN A 189 -19.75 4.39 3.98
CA ASN A 189 -19.54 5.40 5.01
C ASN A 189 -20.74 5.58 5.95
N GLN A 190 -21.82 4.81 5.77
CA GLN A 190 -22.99 4.91 6.62
C GLN A 190 -22.64 4.62 8.09
N GLY A 191 -23.05 5.52 8.99
CA GLY A 191 -22.78 5.41 10.43
C GLY A 191 -21.39 5.87 10.87
N ARG A 192 -20.56 6.40 9.97
CA ARG A 192 -19.26 6.99 10.32
C ARG A 192 -19.40 8.47 10.70
N GLY A 193 -18.69 8.88 11.74
CA GLY A 193 -18.63 10.27 12.19
C GLY A 193 -17.85 11.18 11.24
N GLU A 194 -17.76 12.46 11.59
CA GLU A 194 -16.97 13.44 10.81
C GLU A 194 -15.46 13.18 10.90
N ASP A 195 -14.98 12.77 12.08
CA ASP A 195 -13.57 12.50 12.36
C ASP A 195 -13.12 11.09 11.94
N ASP A 196 -14.07 10.22 11.56
CA ASP A 196 -13.77 8.88 11.10
C ASP A 196 -13.18 8.88 9.69
N TYR A 197 -12.33 7.89 9.41
CA TYR A 197 -11.84 7.68 8.05
C TYR A 197 -13.01 7.30 7.12
N LYS A 198 -13.21 8.11 6.07
CA LYS A 198 -14.23 7.88 5.04
C LYS A 198 -13.60 7.23 3.81
N VAL A 199 -14.23 6.17 3.33
CA VAL A 199 -13.91 5.51 2.06
C VAL A 199 -14.19 6.48 0.92
N ARG A 200 -13.21 6.64 0.02
CA ARG A 200 -13.33 7.37 -1.24
C ARG A 200 -12.69 6.54 -2.33
N VAL A 201 -13.32 6.51 -3.50
CA VAL A 201 -12.89 5.72 -4.65
C VAL A 201 -12.36 6.66 -5.72
N ASP A 202 -11.11 7.06 -5.55
CA ASP A 202 -10.36 7.90 -6.49
C ASP A 202 -9.54 7.05 -7.45
N GLY A 203 -9.57 7.39 -8.75
CA GLY A 203 -8.79 6.71 -9.79
C GLY A 203 -9.63 5.82 -10.72
N TYR A 204 -8.96 5.09 -11.60
CA TYR A 204 -9.57 4.24 -12.62
C TYR A 204 -8.81 2.93 -12.72
N LEU A 205 -9.50 1.90 -13.21
CA LEU A 205 -8.87 0.61 -13.54
C LEU A 205 -7.65 0.82 -14.44
N ASP A 206 -6.58 0.06 -14.20
CA ASP A 206 -5.41 0.04 -15.07
C ASP A 206 -5.78 -0.50 -16.48
N PRO A 207 -4.93 -0.27 -17.50
CA PRO A 207 -5.25 -0.70 -18.87
C PRO A 207 -5.56 -2.20 -19.02
N PHE A 208 -4.87 -3.06 -18.28
CA PHE A 208 -5.07 -4.51 -18.28
C PHE A 208 -6.41 -4.87 -17.64
N CYS A 209 -6.66 -4.41 -16.41
CA CYS A 209 -7.90 -4.69 -15.68
C CYS A 209 -9.11 -4.10 -16.40
N ARG A 210 -8.98 -2.91 -16.98
CA ARG A 210 -10.02 -2.26 -17.79
C ARG A 210 -10.35 -3.08 -19.05
N PHE A 211 -9.34 -3.62 -19.73
CA PHE A 211 -9.56 -4.47 -20.90
C PHE A 211 -10.33 -5.73 -20.53
N ILE A 212 -9.90 -6.47 -19.50
CA ILE A 212 -10.59 -7.69 -19.04
C ILE A 212 -12.01 -7.36 -18.57
N TYR A 213 -12.19 -6.28 -17.80
CA TYR A 213 -13.50 -5.80 -17.36
C TYR A 213 -14.46 -5.60 -18.54
N GLN A 214 -14.01 -4.93 -19.61
CA GLN A 214 -14.84 -4.68 -20.80
C GLN A 214 -15.20 -5.98 -21.55
N GLN A 215 -14.25 -6.91 -21.69
CA GLN A 215 -14.49 -8.20 -22.33
C GLN A 215 -15.50 -9.04 -21.54
N ARG A 216 -15.32 -9.14 -20.22
CA ARG A 216 -16.20 -9.86 -19.30
C ARG A 216 -17.61 -9.28 -19.31
N LEU A 217 -17.73 -7.96 -19.24
CA LEU A 217 -19.03 -7.30 -19.24
C LEU A 217 -19.78 -7.52 -20.56
N LYS A 218 -19.07 -7.49 -21.70
CA LYS A 218 -19.66 -7.81 -23.00
C LYS A 218 -20.09 -9.28 -23.09
N LYS A 219 -19.27 -10.21 -22.57
CA LYS A 219 -19.59 -11.65 -22.54
C LYS A 219 -20.84 -11.94 -21.70
N TYR A 220 -21.02 -11.24 -20.59
CA TYR A 220 -22.16 -11.40 -19.69
C TYR A 220 -23.34 -10.45 -20.00
N ASP A 221 -23.40 -9.89 -21.21
CA ASP A 221 -24.48 -9.01 -21.66
C ASP A 221 -24.79 -7.86 -20.69
N GLY A 222 -23.74 -7.30 -20.07
CA GLY A 222 -23.87 -6.21 -19.10
C GLY A 222 -24.13 -6.63 -17.65
N ASP A 223 -24.23 -7.92 -17.33
CA ASP A 223 -24.41 -8.41 -15.96
C ASP A 223 -23.12 -8.24 -15.13
N TRP A 224 -23.09 -7.17 -14.34
CA TRP A 224 -21.96 -6.87 -13.46
C TRP A 224 -21.86 -7.85 -12.28
N THR A 225 -22.98 -8.41 -11.81
CA THR A 225 -22.97 -9.40 -10.73
C THR A 225 -22.25 -10.67 -11.16
N ARG A 226 -22.41 -11.09 -12.43
CA ARG A 226 -21.62 -12.19 -13.01
C ARG A 226 -20.16 -11.82 -13.18
N LEU A 227 -19.85 -10.61 -13.67
CA LEU A 227 -18.46 -10.15 -13.82
C LEU A 227 -17.67 -10.22 -12.50
N VAL A 228 -18.28 -9.80 -11.41
CA VAL A 228 -17.62 -9.75 -10.10
C VAL A 228 -17.31 -11.15 -9.54
N GLN A 229 -18.03 -12.20 -9.98
CA GLN A 229 -17.71 -13.58 -9.61
C GLN A 229 -16.36 -14.03 -10.20
N ASP A 230 -15.93 -13.42 -11.31
CA ASP A 230 -14.65 -13.69 -11.96
C ASP A 230 -13.49 -12.90 -11.33
N VAL A 231 -13.76 -12.11 -10.29
CA VAL A 231 -12.75 -11.33 -9.57
C VAL A 231 -12.29 -12.11 -8.34
N ARG A 232 -10.98 -12.11 -8.12
CA ARG A 232 -10.35 -12.49 -6.86
C ARG A 232 -9.58 -11.31 -6.30
N VAL A 233 -9.58 -11.20 -4.98
CA VAL A 233 -8.85 -10.17 -4.25
C VAL A 233 -7.82 -10.86 -3.38
N LYS A 234 -6.60 -10.31 -3.30
CA LYS A 234 -5.56 -10.81 -2.40
C LYS A 234 -4.95 -9.72 -1.55
N ARG A 235 -4.40 -10.12 -0.41
CA ARG A 235 -3.55 -9.28 0.42
C ARG A 235 -2.24 -8.98 -0.30
N VAL A 236 -1.80 -7.71 -0.26
CA VAL A 236 -0.51 -7.29 -0.84
C VAL A 236 0.44 -6.86 0.28
N ILE A 237 1.65 -7.42 0.26
CA ILE A 237 2.75 -6.98 1.12
C ILE A 237 3.70 -6.17 0.25
N LEU A 238 4.04 -4.96 0.69
CA LEU A 238 4.94 -4.08 -0.02
C LEU A 238 6.38 -4.56 0.16
N SER A 239 7.16 -4.50 -0.92
CA SER A 239 8.54 -5.00 -0.97
C SER A 239 9.34 -4.14 -1.94
N GLU A 240 10.38 -3.47 -1.45
CA GLU A 240 11.37 -2.78 -2.27
C GLU A 240 12.16 -3.79 -3.10
N LYS A 241 12.51 -4.94 -2.50
CA LYS A 241 13.32 -5.97 -3.16
C LYS A 241 12.60 -6.57 -4.36
N ASP A 242 11.31 -6.85 -4.19
CA ASP A 242 10.47 -7.46 -5.24
C ASP A 242 9.74 -6.39 -6.08
N ARG A 243 10.03 -5.10 -5.84
CA ARG A 243 9.42 -3.93 -6.51
C ARG A 243 7.89 -3.91 -6.44
N VAL A 244 7.32 -4.37 -5.33
CA VAL A 244 5.88 -4.35 -5.06
C VAL A 244 5.53 -3.08 -4.29
N GLY A 245 4.96 -2.11 -5.01
CA GLY A 245 4.50 -0.80 -4.51
C GLY A 245 5.60 0.13 -3.96
N ILE A 246 6.86 -0.29 -3.97
CA ILE A 246 8.04 0.53 -3.67
C ILE A 246 9.03 0.42 -4.82
N GLY A 247 9.18 1.51 -5.58
CA GLY A 247 10.18 1.62 -6.65
C GLY A 247 11.32 2.57 -6.25
N THR A 248 12.56 2.23 -6.63
CA THR A 248 13.69 3.15 -6.58
C THR A 248 14.23 3.35 -7.98
N PHE A 249 14.23 4.58 -8.45
CA PHE A 249 14.81 4.95 -9.73
C PHE A 249 16.07 5.76 -9.49
N GLN A 250 17.19 5.30 -10.05
CA GLN A 250 18.45 6.05 -10.00
C GLN A 250 18.55 6.86 -11.30
N PRO A 251 18.73 8.20 -11.22
CA PRO A 251 18.97 8.99 -12.42
C PRO A 251 20.27 8.52 -13.06
N LYS A 252 20.20 8.14 -14.34
CA LYS A 252 21.34 7.80 -15.20
C LYS A 252 21.26 8.67 -16.45
N ASP A 253 22.32 8.68 -17.24
CA ASP A 253 22.29 9.36 -18.54
C ASP A 253 21.22 8.75 -19.45
N GLU A 254 20.46 9.61 -20.12
CA GLU A 254 19.32 9.28 -21.00
C GLU A 254 19.68 8.25 -22.09
N LYS A 255 20.94 8.24 -22.54
CA LYS A 255 21.44 7.29 -23.55
C LYS A 255 21.63 5.85 -23.05
N ASN A 256 21.76 5.67 -21.74
CA ASN A 256 22.02 4.38 -21.09
C ASN A 256 20.86 3.97 -20.17
N GLN A 257 19.70 4.62 -20.32
CA GLN A 257 18.57 4.47 -19.43
C GLN A 257 17.36 3.95 -20.21
N ASP A 258 16.76 2.89 -19.69
CA ASP A 258 15.51 2.35 -20.23
C ASP A 258 14.34 3.02 -19.50
N ALA A 259 13.56 3.83 -20.22
CA ALA A 259 12.40 4.54 -19.67
C ALA A 259 11.32 3.57 -19.15
N THR A 260 11.32 2.32 -19.61
CA THR A 260 10.41 1.28 -19.13
C THR A 260 10.61 0.94 -17.65
N GLU A 261 11.75 1.27 -17.04
CA GLU A 261 11.94 1.12 -15.59
C GLU A 261 11.03 2.03 -14.76
N LEU A 262 10.56 3.15 -15.32
CA LEU A 262 9.66 4.11 -14.67
C LEU A 262 8.18 3.84 -14.99
N THR A 263 7.88 3.50 -16.24
CA THR A 263 6.50 3.33 -16.72
C THR A 263 6.00 1.90 -16.63
N GLY A 264 6.90 0.95 -16.38
CA GLY A 264 6.69 -0.46 -16.69
C GLY A 264 6.75 -0.71 -18.20
N ASP A 265 7.03 -1.95 -18.58
CA ASP A 265 6.79 -2.44 -19.93
C ASP A 265 5.49 -3.24 -19.94
N ILE A 266 4.57 -2.92 -20.86
CA ILE A 266 3.31 -3.64 -21.00
C ILE A 266 3.58 -4.83 -21.91
N ASN A 267 3.80 -6.00 -21.31
CA ASN A 267 3.97 -7.23 -22.06
C ASN A 267 2.59 -7.69 -22.57
N TYR A 268 2.24 -7.36 -23.81
CA TYR A 268 1.01 -7.79 -24.49
C TYR A 268 1.01 -9.28 -24.91
N ARG A 269 1.70 -10.15 -24.17
CA ARG A 269 1.76 -11.59 -24.49
C ARG A 269 0.62 -12.38 -23.89
#